data_AF-A0A358FXJ7-F1
#
_entry.id   AF-A0A358FXJ7-F1
#
_cell.length_a   1.000
_cell.length_b   1.000
_cell.length_c   1.000
_cell.angle_alpha   90.00
_cell.angle_beta   90.00
_cell.angle_gamma   90.00
#
_symmetry.space_group_name_H-M   'P 1'
#
loop_
_entity.id
_entity.type
_entity.pdbx_description
1 polymer ?
#
loop_
_entity_poly.entity_id
_entity_poly.type
_entity_poly.pdbx_seq_one_letter_code
_entity_poly.pdbx_strand_id
1 'polypeptide(L)'
;EAGYIAGAKAVNPDIVVESAYLGAAGDNAAWGSPDKAKEIAGAWYADGADVVYTAAGGSGRGMIEAAVEAGDGKWAIGVDNDECSFDTDEQKEHRLTSMLKRVDTAVEQMAKNVQDGTAEGGFYTFNLANDGVGYATTCGNVDDIVDQLEEFKAQIIAGDIEVPTSPEGL
;
A
#
# COMPACT_ATOMS: atom_id res chain seq x y z
N GLU A 1 -3.96 6.96 -3.68
CA GLU A 1 -3.31 8.15 -4.26
C GLU A 1 -3.22 9.30 -3.25
N ALA A 2 -4.33 9.94 -2.86
CA ALA A 2 -4.34 11.09 -1.93
C ALA A 2 -3.45 10.91 -0.68
N GLY A 3 -3.70 9.86 0.12
CA GLY A 3 -2.91 9.59 1.33
C GLY A 3 -1.43 9.26 1.07
N TYR A 4 -1.10 8.67 -0.09
CA TYR A 4 0.29 8.39 -0.47
C TYR A 4 1.03 9.70 -0.80
N ILE A 5 0.43 10.57 -1.61
CA ILE A 5 0.97 11.89 -1.93
C ILE A 5 1.14 12.72 -0.67
N ALA A 6 0.12 12.77 0.19
CA ALA A 6 0.15 13.52 1.44
C ALA A 6 1.25 13.02 2.38
N GLY A 7 1.38 11.71 2.57
CA GLY A 7 2.44 11.13 3.39
C GLY A 7 3.84 11.42 2.85
N ALA A 8 4.05 11.26 1.53
CA ALA A 8 5.32 11.57 0.90
C ALA A 8 5.70 13.06 1.06
N LYS A 9 4.75 13.97 0.79
CA LYS A 9 4.96 15.42 0.90
C LYS A 9 5.09 15.92 2.34
N ALA A 10 4.52 15.22 3.32
CA ALA A 10 4.71 15.54 4.73
C ALA A 10 6.17 15.36 5.18
N VAL A 11 6.88 14.39 4.58
CA VAL A 11 8.31 14.14 4.84
C VAL A 11 9.20 15.02 3.97
N ASN A 12 8.91 15.08 2.67
CA ASN A 12 9.66 15.90 1.72
C ASN A 12 8.68 16.65 0.80
N PRO A 13 8.44 17.96 1.01
CA PRO A 13 7.52 18.75 0.19
C PRO A 13 7.88 18.81 -1.29
N ASP A 14 9.16 18.63 -1.64
CA ASP A 14 9.68 18.69 -3.00
C ASP A 14 9.70 17.31 -3.69
N ILE A 15 9.22 16.24 -3.03
CA ILE A 15 9.17 14.91 -3.61
C ILE A 15 8.25 14.89 -4.84
N VAL A 16 8.72 14.26 -5.91
CA VAL A 16 7.93 14.05 -7.13
C VAL A 16 7.16 12.74 -6.97
N VAL A 17 5.84 12.81 -7.15
CA VAL A 17 4.97 11.63 -7.16
C VAL A 17 4.29 11.57 -8.52
N GLU A 18 4.65 10.56 -9.30
CA GLU A 18 3.96 10.23 -10.54
C GLU A 18 2.83 9.22 -10.26
N SER A 19 1.81 9.23 -11.11
CA SER A 19 0.67 8.33 -10.97
C SER A 19 0.18 7.86 -12.33
N ALA A 20 -0.09 6.57 -12.42
CA ALA A 20 -0.64 5.92 -13.60
C ALA A 20 -1.68 4.89 -13.16
N TYR A 21 -2.67 4.68 -14.04
CA TYR A 21 -3.74 3.72 -13.86
C TYR A 21 -3.60 2.63 -14.93
N LEU A 22 -3.67 1.36 -14.52
CA LEU A 22 -3.51 0.20 -15.44
C LEU A 22 -4.67 0.04 -16.44
N GLY A 23 -5.80 0.69 -16.16
CA GLY A 23 -7.00 0.67 -16.99
C GLY A 23 -7.97 1.77 -16.58
N ALA A 24 -9.03 1.93 -17.38
CA ALA A 24 -10.09 2.89 -17.08
C ALA A 24 -10.89 2.48 -15.84
N ALA A 25 -11.55 3.45 -15.20
CA ALA A 25 -12.47 3.15 -14.10
C ALA A 25 -13.52 2.11 -14.51
N GLY A 26 -13.64 1.04 -13.73
CA GLY A 26 -14.54 -0.10 -14.01
C GLY A 26 -13.96 -1.21 -14.87
N ASP A 27 -12.72 -1.09 -15.37
CA ASP A 27 -12.01 -2.18 -16.04
C ASP A 27 -11.46 -3.18 -15.02
N ASN A 28 -12.21 -4.24 -14.74
CA ASN A 28 -11.78 -5.25 -13.78
C ASN A 28 -10.59 -6.10 -14.27
N ALA A 29 -10.26 -6.11 -15.57
CA ALA A 29 -9.10 -6.84 -16.07
C ALA A 29 -7.78 -6.19 -15.62
N ALA A 30 -7.80 -4.89 -15.33
CA ALA A 30 -6.63 -4.14 -14.87
C ALA A 30 -6.07 -4.63 -13.53
N TRP A 31 -6.86 -5.30 -12.69
CA TRP A 31 -6.43 -5.89 -11.40
C TRP A 31 -5.64 -7.19 -11.54
N GLY A 32 -5.61 -7.77 -12.75
CA GLY A 32 -4.93 -9.04 -13.07
C GLY A 32 -4.01 -8.92 -14.27
N SER A 33 -3.36 -7.77 -14.44
CA SER A 33 -2.48 -7.41 -15.56
C SER A 33 -1.05 -7.16 -15.09
N PRO A 34 -0.32 -8.19 -14.58
CA PRO A 34 1.04 -8.01 -14.07
C PRO A 34 2.01 -7.50 -15.13
N ASP A 35 1.91 -7.95 -16.38
CA ASP A 35 2.79 -7.48 -17.47
C ASP A 35 2.72 -5.96 -17.67
N LYS A 36 1.52 -5.37 -17.57
CA LYS A 36 1.34 -3.92 -17.67
C LYS A 36 1.94 -3.18 -16.48
N ALA A 37 1.77 -3.73 -15.27
CA ALA A 37 2.36 -3.13 -14.07
C ALA A 37 3.89 -3.19 -14.12
N LYS A 38 4.45 -4.30 -14.64
CA LYS A 38 5.89 -4.47 -14.85
C LYS A 38 6.43 -3.46 -15.85
N GLU A 39 5.75 -3.28 -16.99
CA GLU A 39 6.14 -2.30 -18.02
C GLU A 39 6.20 -0.87 -17.46
N ILE A 40 5.14 -0.44 -16.77
CA ILE A 40 5.08 0.92 -16.20
C ILE A 40 6.10 1.10 -15.08
N ALA A 41 6.19 0.16 -14.13
CA ALA A 41 7.13 0.27 -13.02
C ALA A 41 8.58 0.23 -13.51
N GLY A 42 8.90 -0.64 -14.48
CA GLY A 42 10.22 -0.72 -15.10
C GLY A 42 10.60 0.59 -15.79
N ALA A 43 9.66 1.24 -16.51
CA ALA A 43 9.89 2.56 -17.09
C ALA A 43 10.16 3.61 -16.00
N TRP A 44 9.37 3.65 -14.92
CA TRP A 44 9.60 4.57 -13.81
C TRP A 44 10.93 4.36 -13.11
N TYR A 45 11.34 3.12 -12.86
CA TYR A 45 12.66 2.85 -12.30
C TYR A 45 13.79 3.28 -13.24
N ALA A 46 13.64 3.06 -14.55
CA ALA A 46 14.59 3.53 -15.56
C ALA A 46 14.67 5.06 -15.65
N ASP A 47 13.54 5.74 -15.41
CA ASP A 47 13.44 7.21 -15.35
C ASP A 47 13.88 7.78 -13.98
N GLY A 48 14.31 6.92 -13.05
CA GLY A 48 14.97 7.32 -11.82
C GLY A 48 14.11 7.25 -10.56
N ALA A 49 12.89 6.71 -10.62
CA ALA A 49 12.14 6.42 -9.40
C ALA A 49 12.93 5.42 -8.53
N ASP A 50 12.87 5.60 -7.21
CA ASP A 50 13.46 4.67 -6.24
C ASP A 50 12.40 3.77 -5.59
N VAL A 51 11.16 4.23 -5.52
CA VAL A 51 10.06 3.52 -4.86
C VAL A 51 8.82 3.54 -5.75
N VAL A 52 8.21 2.38 -5.99
CA VAL A 52 6.90 2.26 -6.66
C VAL A 52 5.91 1.57 -5.72
N TYR A 53 4.73 2.17 -5.57
CA TYR A 53 3.61 1.62 -4.81
C TYR A 53 2.49 1.17 -5.75
N THR A 54 2.08 -0.10 -5.69
CA THR A 54 0.94 -0.61 -6.46
C THR A 54 -0.28 -0.89 -5.62
N ALA A 55 -1.25 0.02 -5.64
CA ALA A 55 -2.62 -0.24 -5.19
C ALA A 55 -3.45 -0.93 -6.30
N ALA A 56 -2.95 -2.05 -6.84
CA ALA A 56 -3.43 -2.65 -8.09
C ALA A 56 -3.74 -4.16 -8.01
N GLY A 57 -3.95 -4.70 -6.81
CA GLY A 57 -4.27 -6.11 -6.60
C GLY A 57 -3.24 -7.05 -7.21
N GLY A 58 -3.70 -8.10 -7.91
CA GLY A 58 -2.84 -9.13 -8.49
C GLY A 58 -1.83 -8.62 -9.53
N SER A 59 -2.06 -7.44 -10.11
CA SER A 59 -1.11 -6.79 -11.01
C SER A 59 0.19 -6.37 -10.30
N GLY A 60 0.16 -6.12 -8.99
CA GLY A 60 1.34 -5.72 -8.21
C GLY A 60 2.50 -6.70 -8.28
N ARG A 61 2.24 -7.97 -8.61
CA ARG A 61 3.27 -8.99 -8.86
C ARG A 61 4.26 -8.61 -9.96
N GLY A 62 3.80 -7.92 -11.00
CA GLY A 62 4.71 -7.43 -12.05
C GLY A 62 5.59 -6.27 -11.59
N MET A 63 5.14 -5.46 -10.62
CA MET A 63 5.92 -4.34 -10.11
C MET A 63 7.10 -4.78 -9.25
N ILE A 64 6.91 -5.80 -8.40
CA ILE A 64 8.03 -6.35 -7.62
C ILE A 64 9.05 -7.04 -8.54
N GLU A 65 8.63 -7.71 -9.62
CA GLU A 65 9.55 -8.20 -10.64
C GLU A 65 10.36 -7.07 -11.30
N ALA A 66 9.71 -5.95 -11.62
CA ALA A 66 10.40 -4.79 -12.17
C ALA A 66 11.41 -4.17 -11.18
N ALA A 67 11.10 -4.17 -9.88
CA ALA A 67 12.02 -3.67 -8.84
C ALA A 67 13.29 -4.54 -8.78
N VAL A 68 13.11 -5.86 -8.75
CA VAL A 68 14.21 -6.83 -8.81
C VAL A 68 15.07 -6.63 -10.07
N GLU A 69 14.44 -6.51 -11.25
CA GLU A 69 15.16 -6.29 -12.51
C GLU A 69 15.89 -4.94 -12.56
N ALA A 70 15.38 -3.92 -11.88
CA ALA A 70 16.00 -2.60 -11.80
C ALA A 70 17.19 -2.56 -10.81
N GLY A 71 17.28 -3.52 -9.89
CA GLY A 71 18.44 -3.75 -9.03
C GLY A 71 18.49 -2.88 -7.77
N ASP A 72 19.66 -2.86 -7.14
CA ASP A 72 19.87 -2.28 -5.80
C ASP A 72 19.27 -0.86 -5.64
N GLY A 73 18.60 -0.65 -4.51
CA GLY A 73 17.98 0.63 -4.18
C GLY A 73 16.63 0.90 -4.87
N LYS A 74 16.08 -0.10 -5.58
CA LYS A 74 14.75 -0.04 -6.19
C LYS A 74 13.75 -0.83 -5.37
N TRP A 75 12.69 -0.15 -4.96
CA TRP A 75 11.81 -0.60 -3.89
C TRP A 75 10.35 -0.70 -4.32
N ALA A 76 9.73 -1.81 -3.96
CA ALA A 76 8.32 -2.08 -4.12
C ALA A 76 7.56 -1.88 -2.80
N ILE A 77 6.43 -1.16 -2.84
CA ILE A 77 5.43 -1.17 -1.76
C ILE A 77 4.22 -2.01 -2.21
N GLY A 78 3.91 -3.06 -1.44
CA GLY A 78 2.78 -3.95 -1.67
C GLY A 78 1.45 -3.42 -1.10
N VAL A 79 0.36 -4.15 -1.31
CA VAL A 79 -0.97 -3.75 -0.80
C VAL A 79 -1.80 -4.94 -0.33
N ASP A 80 -2.76 -4.66 0.55
CA ASP A 80 -3.74 -5.57 1.14
C ASP A 80 -3.13 -6.59 2.13
N ASN A 81 -2.09 -7.32 1.72
CA ASN A 81 -1.44 -8.37 2.50
C ASN A 81 0.00 -8.01 2.85
N ASP A 82 0.55 -8.69 3.84
CA ASP A 82 1.99 -8.75 4.05
C ASP A 82 2.62 -9.62 2.94
N GLU A 83 2.99 -8.97 1.84
CA GLU A 83 3.50 -9.67 0.64
C GLU A 83 4.87 -10.30 0.90
N CYS A 84 5.62 -9.77 1.87
CA CYS A 84 6.90 -10.33 2.30
C CYS A 84 6.80 -11.80 2.72
N SER A 85 5.63 -12.19 3.26
CA SER A 85 5.38 -13.57 3.73
C SER A 85 5.38 -14.62 2.62
N PHE A 86 5.22 -14.20 1.36
CA PHE A 86 5.18 -15.08 0.19
C PHE A 86 6.07 -14.63 -0.97
N ASP A 87 6.76 -13.49 -0.84
CA ASP A 87 7.83 -13.06 -1.74
C ASP A 87 8.99 -14.08 -1.73
N THR A 88 9.68 -14.22 -2.86
CA THR A 88 10.98 -14.94 -2.92
C THR A 88 12.04 -14.17 -2.14
N ASP A 89 13.17 -14.79 -1.82
CA ASP A 89 14.24 -14.09 -1.07
C ASP A 89 14.78 -12.88 -1.85
N GLU A 90 14.91 -12.98 -3.17
CA GLU A 90 15.28 -11.86 -4.05
C GLU A 90 14.21 -10.74 -4.02
N GLN A 91 12.92 -11.11 -4.05
CA GLN A 91 11.85 -10.11 -3.94
C GLN A 91 11.83 -9.42 -2.57
N LYS A 92 12.15 -10.13 -1.49
CA LYS A 92 12.22 -9.53 -0.14
C LYS A 92 13.30 -8.46 -0.04
N GLU A 93 14.41 -8.59 -0.76
CA GLU A 93 15.46 -7.57 -0.83
C GLU A 93 14.97 -6.26 -1.48
N HIS A 94 13.90 -6.32 -2.27
CA HIS A 94 13.29 -5.17 -2.95
C HIS A 94 11.90 -4.79 -2.39
N ARG A 95 11.38 -5.52 -1.40
CA ARG A 95 10.09 -5.23 -0.77
C ARG A 95 10.28 -4.27 0.41
N LEU A 96 9.99 -2.99 0.22
CA LEU A 96 10.14 -2.01 1.30
C LEU A 96 9.15 -2.28 2.44
N THR A 97 7.87 -2.37 2.12
CA THR A 97 6.77 -2.71 3.05
C THR A 97 5.52 -3.09 2.23
N SER A 98 4.43 -3.41 2.92
CA SER A 98 3.09 -3.48 2.31
C SER A 98 2.11 -2.64 3.10
N MET A 99 1.25 -1.89 2.41
CA MET A 99 0.09 -1.25 3.01
C MET A 99 -0.96 -2.32 3.29
N LEU A 100 -1.13 -2.67 4.57
CA LEU A 100 -2.04 -3.73 5.00
C LEU A 100 -3.48 -3.23 5.02
N LYS A 101 -4.39 -4.06 4.54
CA LYS A 101 -5.84 -3.86 4.64
C LYS A 101 -6.48 -5.13 5.16
N ARG A 102 -6.96 -5.10 6.41
CA ARG A 102 -7.44 -6.28 7.14
C ARG A 102 -8.86 -6.70 6.76
N VAL A 103 -9.06 -6.99 5.47
CA VAL A 103 -10.33 -7.53 4.95
C VAL A 103 -10.65 -8.87 5.60
N ASP A 104 -9.64 -9.67 5.91
CA ASP A 104 -9.75 -10.92 6.67
C ASP A 104 -10.45 -10.71 8.02
N THR A 105 -9.98 -9.73 8.80
CA THR A 105 -10.55 -9.40 10.12
C THR A 105 -11.96 -8.82 9.98
N ALA A 106 -12.21 -8.00 8.96
CA ALA A 106 -13.53 -7.45 8.69
C ALA A 106 -14.56 -8.55 8.36
N VAL A 107 -14.19 -9.51 7.51
CA VAL A 107 -15.03 -10.65 7.15
C VAL A 107 -15.27 -11.56 8.35
N GLU A 108 -14.23 -11.87 9.13
CA GLU A 108 -14.36 -12.67 10.36
C GLU A 108 -15.31 -12.02 11.36
N GLN A 109 -15.14 -10.72 11.63
CA GLN A 109 -16.01 -9.97 12.54
C GLN A 109 -17.46 -9.99 12.07
N MET A 110 -17.71 -9.77 10.78
CA MET A 110 -19.07 -9.79 10.25
C MET A 110 -19.70 -11.19 10.34
N ALA A 111 -18.93 -12.24 10.04
CA ALA A 111 -19.40 -13.62 10.18
C ALA A 111 -19.77 -13.96 11.63
N LYS A 112 -18.96 -13.51 12.61
CA LYS A 112 -19.28 -13.62 14.04
C LYS A 112 -20.56 -12.88 14.41
N ASN A 113 -20.71 -11.63 13.96
CA ASN A 113 -21.91 -10.84 14.24
C ASN A 113 -23.19 -11.53 13.70
N VAL A 114 -23.11 -12.14 12.51
CA VAL A 114 -24.24 -12.89 11.95
C VAL A 114 -24.53 -14.16 12.77
N GLN A 115 -23.50 -14.90 13.15
CA GLN A 115 -23.62 -16.10 13.97
C GLN A 115 -24.26 -15.80 15.34
N ASP A 116 -23.85 -14.69 15.96
CA ASP A 116 -24.32 -14.26 17.28
C ASP A 116 -25.68 -13.54 17.24
N GLY A 117 -26.22 -13.27 16.04
CA GLY A 117 -27.46 -12.54 15.85
C GLY A 117 -27.34 -11.03 16.17
N THR A 118 -26.13 -10.49 16.17
CA THR A 118 -25.80 -9.09 16.48
C THR A 118 -25.43 -8.27 15.25
N ALA A 119 -25.56 -8.84 14.04
CA ALA A 119 -25.29 -8.13 12.79
C ALA A 119 -26.25 -6.95 12.60
N GLU A 120 -25.69 -5.74 12.55
CA GLU A 120 -26.42 -4.51 12.26
C GLU A 120 -26.15 -4.05 10.81
N GLY A 121 -27.13 -3.38 10.21
CA GLY A 121 -26.94 -2.69 8.94
C GLY A 121 -26.20 -1.36 9.13
N GLY A 122 -25.58 -0.85 8.06
CA GLY A 122 -24.84 0.41 8.09
C GLY A 122 -23.39 0.26 7.66
N PHE A 123 -22.56 1.23 8.01
CA PHE A 123 -21.14 1.24 7.68
C PHE A 123 -20.29 0.78 8.86
N TYR A 124 -19.41 -0.18 8.60
CA TYR A 124 -18.34 -0.56 9.52
C TYR A 124 -17.04 0.03 9.01
N THR A 125 -16.40 0.87 9.82
CA THR A 125 -15.15 1.55 9.44
C THR A 125 -13.95 0.82 10.04
N PHE A 126 -12.99 0.49 9.19
CA PHE A 126 -11.72 -0.15 9.53
C PHE A 126 -10.60 0.84 9.15
N ASN A 127 -9.84 1.30 10.15
CA ASN A 127 -8.87 2.37 10.03
C ASN A 127 -7.63 2.07 10.91
N LEU A 128 -6.71 3.03 11.04
CA LEU A 128 -5.51 2.87 11.86
C LEU A 128 -5.80 2.69 13.36
N ALA A 129 -6.91 3.24 13.87
CA ALA A 129 -7.26 3.21 15.29
C ALA A 129 -7.78 1.84 15.75
N ASN A 130 -8.27 1.01 14.81
CA ASN A 130 -8.73 -0.35 15.08
C ASN A 130 -7.96 -1.42 14.30
N ASP A 131 -6.75 -1.07 13.85
CA ASP A 131 -5.84 -1.93 13.07
C ASP A 131 -6.49 -2.54 11.81
N GLY A 132 -7.52 -1.87 11.28
CA GLY A 132 -8.18 -2.22 10.03
C GLY A 132 -7.32 -1.97 8.80
N VAL A 133 -6.38 -1.02 8.91
CA VAL A 133 -5.29 -0.80 7.97
C VAL A 133 -3.98 -0.60 8.72
N GLY A 134 -2.85 -0.77 8.05
CA GLY A 134 -1.52 -0.60 8.64
C GLY A 134 -0.40 -0.77 7.63
N TYR A 135 0.79 -1.10 8.11
CA TYR A 135 1.94 -1.44 7.28
C TYR A 135 2.64 -2.68 7.83
N ALA A 136 3.40 -3.37 6.97
CA ALA A 136 4.13 -4.59 7.34
C ALA A 136 5.60 -4.30 7.63
N THR A 137 6.17 -4.92 8.66
CA THR A 137 7.60 -4.84 9.00
C THR A 137 8.35 -6.14 8.73
N THR A 138 7.66 -7.19 8.27
CA THR A 138 8.20 -8.56 8.15
C THR A 138 9.44 -8.66 7.27
N CYS A 139 9.62 -7.75 6.31
CA CYS A 139 10.81 -7.68 5.46
C CYS A 139 12.03 -7.03 6.12
N GLY A 140 11.86 -6.35 7.27
CA GLY A 140 12.93 -5.65 7.99
C GLY A 140 13.43 -4.36 7.32
N ASN A 141 12.99 -4.08 6.08
CA ASN A 141 13.46 -2.95 5.27
C ASN A 141 12.95 -1.57 5.74
N VAL A 142 12.12 -1.52 6.79
CA VAL A 142 11.63 -0.28 7.43
C VAL A 142 11.90 -0.24 8.93
N ASP A 143 12.63 -1.22 9.48
CA ASP A 143 12.83 -1.37 10.93
C ASP A 143 13.52 -0.15 11.56
N ASP A 144 14.37 0.53 10.80
CA ASP A 144 15.09 1.73 11.22
C ASP A 144 14.20 2.97 11.33
N ILE A 145 13.00 2.95 10.74
CA ILE A 145 12.05 4.07 10.74
C ILE A 145 10.72 3.75 11.44
N VAL A 146 10.54 2.56 12.04
CA VAL A 146 9.29 2.16 12.71
C VAL A 146 8.82 3.19 13.73
N ASP A 147 9.72 3.73 14.56
CA ASP A 147 9.35 4.72 15.57
C ASP A 147 8.72 5.99 14.94
N GLN A 148 9.21 6.43 13.78
CA GLN A 148 8.64 7.56 13.04
C GLN A 148 7.28 7.21 12.44
N LEU A 149 7.13 6.00 11.91
CA LEU A 149 5.87 5.52 11.34
C LEU A 149 4.78 5.42 12.42
N GLU A 150 5.12 4.92 13.61
CA GLU A 150 4.20 4.84 14.75
C GLU A 150 3.84 6.22 15.30
N GLU A 151 4.76 7.19 15.27
CA GLU A 151 4.46 8.58 15.62
C GLU A 151 3.43 9.19 14.66
N PHE A 152 3.62 9.06 13.34
CA PHE A 152 2.64 9.51 12.35
C PHE A 152 1.29 8.79 12.51
N LYS A 153 1.30 7.48 12.74
CA LYS A 153 0.08 6.70 13.04
C LYS A 153 -0.66 7.29 14.24
N ALA A 154 0.05 7.58 15.33
CA ALA A 154 -0.55 8.16 16.53
C ALA A 154 -1.17 9.53 16.28
N GLN A 155 -0.49 10.41 15.53
CA GLN A 155 -1.01 11.74 15.18
C GLN A 155 -2.27 11.66 14.29
N ILE A 156 -2.31 10.71 13.33
CA ILE A 156 -3.51 10.48 12.51
C ILE A 156 -4.67 9.95 13.36
N ILE A 157 -4.41 9.02 14.29
CA ILE A 157 -5.42 8.50 15.21
C ILE A 157 -5.96 9.60 16.13
N ALA A 158 -5.09 10.49 16.60
CA ALA A 158 -5.47 11.63 17.44
C ALA A 158 -6.24 12.72 16.68
N GLY A 159 -6.14 12.75 15.35
CA GLY A 159 -6.73 13.78 14.49
C GLY A 159 -5.86 15.02 14.32
N ASP A 160 -4.61 14.99 14.79
CA ASP A 160 -3.63 16.06 14.60
C ASP A 160 -3.18 16.15 13.13
N ILE A 161 -3.17 15.00 12.43
CA ILE A 161 -3.01 14.90 10.98
C ILE A 161 -4.33 14.42 10.37
N GLU A 162 -4.94 15.28 9.55
CA GLU A 162 -6.09 14.92 8.73
C GLU A 162 -5.60 14.44 7.35
N VAL A 163 -5.81 13.16 7.05
CA VAL A 163 -5.41 12.58 5.76
C VAL A 163 -6.43 12.95 4.68
N PRO A 164 -6.02 13.57 3.56
CA PRO A 164 -6.94 13.93 2.48
C PRO A 164 -7.54 12.70 1.80
N THR A 165 -8.81 12.80 1.44
CA THR A 165 -9.58 11.72 0.79
C THR A 165 -9.58 11.81 -0.74
N SER A 166 -9.08 12.92 -1.29
CA SER A 166 -8.96 13.19 -2.74
C SER A 166 -7.58 13.74 -3.06
N PRO A 167 -6.98 13.39 -4.22
CA PRO A 167 -5.73 14.01 -4.67
C PRO A 167 -5.92 15.45 -5.15
N GLU A 168 -7.17 15.92 -5.32
CA GLU A 168 -7.44 17.30 -5.72
C GLU A 168 -6.86 18.31 -4.72
N GLY A 169 -5.95 19.17 -5.18
CA GLY A 169 -5.35 20.23 -4.38
C GLY A 169 -4.07 19.85 -3.61
N LEU A 170 -3.50 18.66 -3.85
CA LEU A 170 -2.24 18.20 -3.26
C LEU A 170 -1.01 18.45 -4.13
#